data_AF-A0A6B3H3D0-F1
#
_entry.id   AF-A0A6B3H3D0-F1
#
_cell.length_a   1.000
_cell.length_b   1.000
_cell.length_c   1.000
_cell.angle_alpha   90.00
_cell.angle_beta   90.00
_cell.angle_gamma   90.00
#
_symmetry.space_group_name_H-M   'P 1'
#
loop_
_entity.id
_entity.type
_entity.pdbx_description
1 polymer ?
#
loop_
_entity_poly.entity_id
_entity_poly.type
_entity_poly.pdbx_seq_one_letter_code
_entity_poly.pdbx_strand_id
1 'polypeptide(L)' 'MTSPSEELLPGTRRSLLHRVATAQREGRAPSLAAAVRREGRIVWSGGRTGLEGPAPDADTQYRIGSITKTFT' A
#
# COMPACT_ATOMS: atom_id res chain seq x y z
N MET A 1 2.36 -3.53 -27.27
CA MET A 1 3.04 -2.25 -26.96
C MET A 1 2.62 -1.84 -25.57
N THR A 2 3.44 -2.10 -24.56
CA THR A 2 3.18 -1.63 -23.18
C THR A 2 3.78 -0.23 -23.08
N SER A 3 2.94 0.78 -22.91
CA SER A 3 3.40 2.17 -22.85
C SER A 3 4.28 2.36 -21.60
N PRO A 4 5.40 3.09 -21.68
CA PRO A 4 6.29 3.38 -20.55
C PRO A 4 5.64 4.19 -19.41
N SER A 5 4.38 4.58 -19.54
CA SER A 5 3.58 5.34 -18.58
C SER A 5 2.91 4.50 -17.49
N GLU A 6 2.88 3.16 -17.61
CA GLU A 6 2.29 2.27 -16.61
C GLU A 6 3.26 1.91 -15.47
N GLU A 7 4.57 1.98 -15.71
CA GLU A 7 5.56 1.65 -14.69
C GLU A 7 5.99 2.90 -13.90
N LEU A 8 5.81 2.88 -12.58
CA LEU A 8 6.24 3.99 -11.72
C LEU A 8 7.75 4.21 -11.82
N LEU A 9 8.16 5.48 -11.88
CA LEU A 9 9.56 5.87 -11.81
C LEU A 9 10.21 5.27 -10.54
N PRO A 10 11.49 4.84 -10.60
CA PRO A 10 12.19 4.28 -9.44
C PRO A 10 12.19 5.21 -8.22
N GLY A 11 12.30 6.53 -8.45
CA GLY A 11 12.19 7.54 -7.40
C GLY A 11 10.84 7.49 -6.68
N THR A 12 9.74 7.45 -7.43
CA THR A 12 8.38 7.34 -6.89
C THR A 12 8.20 6.06 -6.08
N ARG A 13 8.69 4.93 -6.58
CA ARG A 13 8.66 3.64 -5.85
C ARG A 13 9.37 3.74 -4.50
N ARG A 14 10.58 4.33 -4.47
CA ARG A 14 11.34 4.54 -3.22
C ARG A 14 10.59 5.46 -2.26
N SER A 15 10.03 6.57 -2.75
CA SER A 15 9.25 7.50 -1.93
C SER A 15 7.99 6.85 -1.33
N LEU A 16 7.28 6.01 -2.09
CA LEU A 16 6.11 5.28 -1.61
C LEU A 16 6.49 4.26 -0.52
N LEU A 17 7.57 3.50 -0.71
CA LEU A 17 8.09 2.59 0.31
C LEU A 17 8.49 3.32 1.60
N HIS A 18 9.16 4.47 1.48
CA HIS A 18 9.49 5.31 2.62
C HIS A 18 8.23 5.80 3.34
N ARG A 19 7.24 6.29 2.60
CA ARG A 19 5.97 6.79 3.15
C ARG A 19 5.22 5.73 3.94
N VAL A 20 5.15 4.48 3.45
CA VAL A 20 4.56 3.35 4.17
C VAL A 20 5.30 3.06 5.47
N ALA A 21 6.64 3.00 5.44
CA ALA A 21 7.43 2.75 6.64
C ALA A 21 7.28 3.86 7.69
N THR A 22 7.33 5.11 7.27
CA THR A 22 7.14 6.27 8.16
C THR A 22 5.74 6.27 8.75
N ALA A 23 4.69 6.07 7.95
CA ALA A 23 3.30 6.04 8.42
C ALA A 23 3.05 4.88 9.40
N GLN A 24 3.60 3.70 9.13
CA GLN A 24 3.50 2.55 10.05
C GLN A 24 4.14 2.88 11.40
N ARG A 25 5.35 3.44 11.39
CA ARG A 25 6.09 3.81 12.61
C ARG A 25 5.38 4.92 13.39
N GLU A 26 5.03 6.02 12.73
CA GLU A 26 4.42 7.19 13.38
C GLU A 26 3.01 6.87 13.89
N GLY A 27 2.23 6.10 13.13
CA GLY A 27 0.92 5.61 13.56
C GLY A 27 0.98 4.50 14.61
N ARG A 28 2.17 3.99 14.92
CA ARG A 28 2.39 2.83 15.81
C ARG A 28 1.53 1.62 15.41
N ALA A 29 1.30 1.45 14.11
CA ALA A 29 0.51 0.35 13.59
C ALA A 29 1.39 -0.92 13.54
N PRO A 30 0.93 -2.09 14.02
CA PRO A 30 1.74 -3.32 13.95
C PRO A 30 1.99 -3.79 12.51
N SER A 31 1.06 -3.48 11.60
CA SER A 31 1.11 -3.83 10.18
C SER A 31 0.35 -2.78 9.37
N LEU A 32 0.83 -2.49 8.16
CA LEU A 32 0.25 -1.51 7.24
C LEU A 32 0.45 -1.97 5.80
N ALA A 33 -0.65 -2.03 5.04
CA ALA A 33 -0.65 -2.20 3.59
C ALA A 33 -1.15 -0.92 2.91
N ALA A 34 -0.65 -0.62 1.72
CA ALA A 34 -1.04 0.53 0.93
C ALA A 34 -1.02 0.23 -0.58
N ALA A 35 -1.85 0.94 -1.33
CA ALA A 35 -1.89 0.87 -2.78
C ALA A 35 -2.13 2.25 -3.40
N VAL A 36 -1.62 2.46 -4.62
CA VAL A 36 -1.91 3.61 -5.46
C VAL A 36 -2.70 3.13 -6.67
N ARG A 37 -3.87 3.73 -6.90
CA ARG A 37 -4.67 3.50 -8.10
C ARG A 37 -4.59 4.69 -9.06
N ARG A 38 -4.43 4.41 -10.35
CA ARG A 38 -4.50 5.37 -11.45
C ARG A 38 -5.36 4.76 -12.56
N GLU A 39 -6.30 5.53 -13.08
CA GLU A 39 -7.18 5.10 -14.19
C GLU A 39 -7.85 3.74 -13.91
N GLY A 40 -8.34 3.56 -12.69
CA GLY A 40 -9.00 2.33 -12.26
C GLY A 40 -8.07 1.13 -12.00
N ARG A 41 -6.77 1.21 -12.30
CA ARG A 41 -5.80 0.13 -12.08
C ARG A 41 -4.93 0.41 -10.85
N ILE A 42 -4.56 -0.64 -10.12
CA ILE A 42 -3.50 -0.54 -9.11
C ILE A 42 -2.16 -0.46 -9.86
N VAL A 43 -1.45 0.66 -9.72
CA VAL A 43 -0.13 0.88 -10.35
C VAL A 43 1.03 0.64 -9.39
N TRP A 44 0.72 0.48 -8.10
CA TRP A 44 1.66 0.10 -7.05
C TRP A 44 0.92 -0.40 -5.82
N SER A 45 1.49 -1.41 -5.17
CA SER A 45 1.12 -1.88 -3.84
C SER A 45 2.39 -2.12 -3.01
N GLY A 46 2.26 -2.05 -1.69
CA GLY A 46 3.35 -2.35 -0.78
C GLY A 46 2.89 -2.33 0.67
N GLY A 47 3.70 -2.93 1.54
CA GLY A 47 3.36 -3.05 2.96
C GLY A 47 4.57 -3.11 3.88
N ARG A 48 4.32 -2.88 5.17
CA ARG A 48 5.29 -3.00 6.26
C ARG A 48 4.62 -3.66 7.45
N THR A 49 5.38 -4.51 8.13
CA THR A 49 4.96 -5.14 9.38
C THR A 49 6.13 -5.10 10.36
N GLY A 50 5.82 -4.90 11.64
CA GLY A 50 6.76 -5.10 12.74
C GLY A 50 6.68 -6.51 13.32
N LEU A 51 5.79 -7.36 12.80
CA LEU A 51 5.62 -8.75 13.20
C LEU A 51 6.58 -9.64 12.39
N GLU A 52 6.97 -10.78 12.96
CA GLU A 52 7.70 -11.80 12.20
C GLU A 52 6.84 -12.33 11.05
N GLY A 53 7.46 -12.51 9.88
CA GLY A 53 6.81 -13.03 8.67
C GLY A 53 6.87 -12.07 7.48
N PRO A 54 6.20 -12.44 6.38
CA PRO A 54 6.17 -11.60 5.17
C PRO A 54 5.45 -10.27 5.44
N ALA A 55 5.88 -9.23 4.74
CA ALA A 55 5.15 -7.96 4.73
C ALA A 55 3.74 -8.17 4.15
N PRO A 56 2.74 -7.42 4.62
CA PRO A 56 1.40 -7.53 4.08
C PRO A 56 1.39 -7.10 2.62
N ASP A 57 0.62 -7.83 1.82
CA ASP A 57 0.44 -7.61 0.40
C ASP A 57 -0.98 -7.10 0.11
N ALA A 58 -1.36 -7.08 -1.17
CA ALA A 58 -2.65 -6.58 -1.61
C ALA A 58 -3.84 -7.47 -1.17
N ASP A 59 -3.58 -8.74 -0.84
CA ASP A 59 -4.61 -9.71 -0.46
C ASP A 59 -4.76 -9.84 1.05
N THR A 60 -3.84 -9.26 1.82
CA THR A 60 -3.90 -9.22 3.29
C THR A 60 -5.15 -8.50 3.78
N GLN A 61 -5.98 -9.20 4.55
CA GLN A 61 -7.27 -8.70 5.01
C GLN A 61 -7.15 -7.99 6.37
N TYR A 62 -7.78 -6.83 6.49
CA TYR A 62 -7.93 -6.09 7.75
C TYR A 62 -9.41 -5.85 8.03
N ARG A 63 -9.79 -5.76 9.31
CA ARG A 63 -11.13 -5.25 9.66
C ARG A 63 -11.20 -3.76 9.36
N ILE A 64 -12.05 -3.37 8.41
CA ILE A 64 -12.10 -1.99 7.89
C ILE A 64 -13.08 -1.06 8.64
N GLY A 65 -13.87 -1.57 9.59
CA GLY A 65 -14.70 -0.76 10.48
C GLY A 65 -15.69 0.16 9.74
N SER A 66 -15.64 1.47 10.03
CA SER A 66 -16.56 2.45 9.43
C SER A 66 -16.42 2.61 7.92
N ILE A 67 -15.33 2.14 7.31
CA ILE A 67 -15.16 2.11 5.85
C ILE A 67 -16.21 1.22 5.19
N THR A 68 -16.72 0.19 5.88
CA THR A 68 -17.83 -0.64 5.38
C THR A 68 -19.04 0.21 4.98
N LYS A 69 -19.28 1.36 5.65
CA LYS A 69 -20.38 2.27 5.34
C LYS A 69 -20.31 2.87 3.93
N THR A 70 -19.14 2.89 3.29
CA THR A 70 -19.01 3.35 1.91
C THR A 70 -19.65 2.36 0.91
N PHE A 71 -19.92 1.13 1.34
CA PHE A 71 -20.46 0.06 0.49
C PHE A 71 -21.94 -0.27 0.77
N THR A 72 -22.57 0.37 1.76
CA THR A 72 -23.96 0.13 2.19
C THR A 72 -24.74 1.44 2.22
#